data_AF-A0AAU3EXU4-F1
#
_entry.id   AF-A0AAU3EXU4-F1
#
_cell.length_a   1.000
_cell.length_b   1.000
_cell.length_c   1.000
_cell.angle_alpha   90.00
_cell.angle_beta   90.00
_cell.angle_gamma   90.00
#
_symmetry.space_group_name_H-M   'P 1'
#
loop_
_entity.id
_entity.type
_entity.pdbx_description
1 polymer ?
#
loop_
_entity_poly.entity_id
_entity_poly.type
_entity_poly.pdbx_seq_one_letter_code
_entity_poly.pdbx_strand_id
1 'polypeptide(L)'
;MGHWFYRNITEPGKLPMLLALTSFVLTFLITRTIVRMIRAGRGPFRNVTPGGMHIHHVVPGVILTVIGGFGAVGSGRHGVAAAVCAVIFGMGAGLVLDEFALILHLDDVYWSEQGRQSVEVVVLAAALALLVLSGFAPLGVNDMSADERQDRASLILTLVINFLLVLITMFKGKPRMALISVLVPFVGMFGAVRLARPGSPWARRFYRNRPKARAKARLRSFRHDRRWDRKRRKLQDLIGGAPDRPAVRER
;
A
#
# COMPACT_ATOMS: atom_id res chain seq x y z
N MET A 1 10.31 16.38 -23.62
CA MET A 1 10.25 15.65 -22.34
C MET A 1 11.54 15.75 -21.51
N GLY A 2 12.74 15.66 -22.10
CA GLY A 2 14.01 15.67 -21.34
C GLY A 2 14.24 16.90 -20.45
N HIS A 3 13.86 18.09 -20.89
CA HIS A 3 14.01 19.33 -20.12
C HIS A 3 13.17 19.36 -18.83
N TRP A 4 11.93 18.85 -18.88
CA TRP A 4 11.07 18.77 -17.69
C TRP A 4 11.61 17.73 -16.69
N PHE A 5 12.01 16.55 -17.18
CA PHE A 5 12.54 15.48 -16.34
C PHE A 5 13.82 15.93 -15.63
N TYR A 6 14.73 16.57 -16.36
CA TYR A 6 15.95 17.11 -15.78
C TYR A 6 15.65 18.10 -14.65
N ARG A 7 14.84 19.14 -14.91
CA ARG A 7 14.52 20.17 -13.91
C ARG A 7 13.73 19.68 -12.70
N ASN A 8 12.86 18.68 -12.87
CA ASN A 8 11.96 18.25 -11.80
C ASN A 8 12.45 17.02 -11.03
N ILE A 9 13.33 16.20 -11.64
CA ILE A 9 13.75 14.91 -11.08
C ILE A 9 15.27 14.84 -10.90
N THR A 10 16.05 15.12 -11.95
CA THR A 10 17.51 14.93 -11.93
C THR A 10 18.22 16.05 -11.17
N GLU A 11 18.00 17.30 -11.56
CA GLU A 11 18.61 18.49 -10.97
C GLU A 11 18.29 18.63 -9.47
N PRO A 12 17.04 18.41 -9.00
CA PRO A 12 16.74 18.50 -7.57
C PRO A 12 17.20 17.27 -6.76
N GLY A 13 17.87 16.28 -7.38
CA GLY A 13 18.36 15.07 -6.71
C GLY A 13 17.27 14.07 -6.31
N LYS A 14 16.13 14.08 -7.00
CA LYS A 14 15.01 13.15 -6.73
C LYS A 14 15.11 11.81 -7.46
N LEU A 15 16.06 11.70 -8.39
CA LEU A 15 16.24 10.48 -9.19
C LEU A 15 16.39 9.21 -8.33
N PRO A 16 17.24 9.16 -7.28
CA PRO A 16 17.32 7.98 -6.41
C PRO A 16 15.97 7.63 -5.77
N MET A 17 15.23 8.62 -5.26
CA MET A 17 13.91 8.38 -4.66
C MET A 17 12.90 7.81 -5.68
N LEU A 18 12.94 8.28 -6.93
CA LEU A 18 12.06 7.78 -8.00
C LEU A 18 12.41 6.32 -8.33
N LEU A 19 13.69 6.00 -8.38
CA LEU A 19 14.17 4.64 -8.62
C LEU A 19 13.80 3.69 -7.48
N ALA A 20 13.96 4.12 -6.23
CA ALA A 20 13.52 3.35 -5.06
C ALA A 20 12.02 3.06 -5.08
N LEU A 21 11.19 4.06 -5.37
CA LEU A 21 9.74 3.86 -5.50
C LEU A 21 9.40 2.90 -6.65
N THR A 22 10.06 3.06 -7.80
CA THR A 22 9.80 2.24 -8.98
C THR A 22 10.19 0.78 -8.71
N SER A 23 11.38 0.53 -8.16
CA SER A 23 11.83 -0.82 -7.83
C SER A 23 10.95 -1.45 -6.74
N PHE A 24 10.55 -0.68 -5.73
CA PHE A 24 9.58 -1.10 -4.71
C PHE A 24 8.28 -1.62 -5.31
N VAL A 25 7.62 -0.83 -6.16
CA VAL A 25 6.34 -1.21 -6.78
C VAL A 25 6.52 -2.43 -7.69
N LEU A 26 7.57 -2.44 -8.51
CA LEU A 26 7.83 -3.55 -9.44
C LEU A 26 8.11 -4.85 -8.67
N THR A 27 8.97 -4.83 -7.67
CA THR A 27 9.30 -6.00 -6.87
C THR A 27 8.07 -6.56 -6.15
N PHE A 28 7.23 -5.70 -5.58
CA PHE A 28 5.96 -6.12 -5.00
C PHE A 28 5.07 -6.81 -6.04
N LEU A 29 4.83 -6.18 -7.20
CA LEU A 29 3.95 -6.74 -8.24
C LEU A 29 4.48 -8.06 -8.80
N ILE A 30 5.79 -8.16 -9.02
CA ILE A 30 6.45 -9.39 -9.52
C ILE A 30 6.29 -10.50 -8.49
N THR A 31 6.69 -10.27 -7.24
CA THR A 31 6.64 -11.28 -6.17
C THR A 31 5.22 -11.78 -5.96
N ARG A 32 4.25 -10.85 -5.93
CA ARG A 32 2.82 -11.14 -5.84
C ARG A 32 2.33 -12.03 -6.98
N THR A 33 2.78 -11.74 -8.20
CA THR A 33 2.41 -12.49 -9.39
C THR A 33 3.02 -13.90 -9.35
N ILE A 34 4.28 -14.03 -8.94
CA ILE A 34 4.97 -15.32 -8.77
C ILE A 34 4.25 -16.18 -7.72
N VAL A 35 3.99 -15.65 -6.53
CA VAL A 35 3.27 -16.39 -5.47
C VAL A 35 1.90 -16.86 -5.95
N ARG A 36 1.20 -16.01 -6.73
CA ARG A 36 -0.09 -16.37 -7.31
C ARG A 36 0.04 -17.49 -8.36
N MET A 37 1.06 -17.44 -9.21
CA MET A 37 1.33 -18.48 -10.21
C MET A 37 1.65 -19.81 -9.54
N ILE A 38 2.48 -19.80 -8.49
CA ILE A 38 2.80 -20.99 -7.67
C ILE A 38 1.51 -21.59 -7.08
N ARG A 39 0.66 -20.76 -6.45
CA ARG A 39 -0.62 -21.23 -5.88
C ARG A 39 -1.59 -21.77 -6.94
N ALA A 40 -1.54 -21.23 -8.15
CA ALA A 40 -2.36 -21.70 -9.26
C ALA A 40 -1.76 -22.91 -10.00
N GLY A 41 -0.59 -23.42 -9.57
CA GLY A 41 0.12 -24.50 -10.25
C GLY A 41 0.59 -24.15 -11.68
N ARG A 42 0.78 -22.85 -11.97
CA ARG A 42 1.15 -22.36 -13.31
C ARG A 42 2.59 -21.84 -13.34
N GLY A 43 3.30 -22.12 -14.43
CA GLY A 43 4.66 -21.62 -14.69
C GLY A 43 5.77 -22.47 -14.05
N PRO A 44 7.04 -22.12 -14.30
CA PRO A 44 8.20 -22.91 -13.84
C PRO A 44 8.54 -22.70 -12.36
N PHE A 45 7.80 -21.84 -11.65
CA PHE A 45 8.12 -21.41 -10.29
C PHE A 45 7.67 -22.44 -9.25
N ARG A 46 8.50 -22.68 -8.24
CA ARG A 46 8.21 -23.57 -7.11
C ARG A 46 8.63 -22.90 -5.79
N ASN A 47 8.08 -23.37 -4.68
CA ASN A 47 8.54 -22.95 -3.36
C ASN A 47 10.00 -23.39 -3.16
N VAL A 48 10.80 -22.52 -2.56
CA VAL A 48 12.20 -22.79 -2.23
C VAL A 48 12.27 -23.26 -0.78
N THR A 49 12.63 -24.53 -0.58
CA THR A 49 12.75 -25.15 0.76
C THR A 49 14.08 -25.89 0.89
N PRO A 50 15.19 -25.18 1.10
CA PRO A 50 16.48 -25.81 1.34
C PRO A 50 16.44 -26.50 2.71
N GLY A 51 16.64 -27.82 2.75
CA GLY A 51 16.72 -28.59 4.00
C GLY A 51 15.43 -28.64 4.85
N GLY A 52 14.25 -28.39 4.26
CA GLY A 52 12.96 -28.40 4.97
C GLY A 52 12.59 -27.09 5.67
N MET A 53 13.45 -26.07 5.62
CA MET A 53 13.15 -24.75 6.16
C MET A 53 12.54 -23.84 5.09
N HIS A 54 11.32 -23.34 5.34
CA HIS A 54 10.66 -22.36 4.47
C HIS A 54 11.22 -20.96 4.76
N ILE A 55 12.10 -20.46 3.89
CA ILE A 55 12.59 -19.09 3.99
C ILE A 55 11.59 -18.17 3.29
N HIS A 56 10.92 -17.32 4.06
CA HIS A 56 10.08 -16.26 3.52
C HIS A 56 10.95 -15.21 2.81
N HIS A 57 10.47 -14.71 1.68
CA HIS A 57 11.17 -13.68 0.90
C HIS A 57 11.33 -12.34 1.65
N VAL A 58 10.64 -12.17 2.80
CA VAL A 58 10.90 -11.10 3.77
C VAL A 58 12.34 -11.08 4.25
N VAL A 59 13.01 -12.24 4.40
CA VAL A 59 14.38 -12.35 4.92
C VAL A 59 15.40 -11.69 3.97
N PRO A 60 15.50 -12.09 2.68
CA PRO A 60 16.33 -11.35 1.73
C PRO A 60 15.84 -9.90 1.58
N GLY A 61 14.53 -9.63 1.73
CA GLY A 61 13.98 -8.27 1.77
C GLY A 61 14.61 -7.38 2.84
N VAL A 62 14.75 -7.87 4.08
CA VAL A 62 15.39 -7.15 5.18
C VAL A 62 16.87 -6.87 4.84
N ILE A 63 17.59 -7.87 4.35
CA ILE A 63 19.01 -7.73 3.97
C ILE A 63 19.18 -6.63 2.90
N LEU A 64 18.39 -6.67 1.84
CA LEU A 64 18.41 -5.66 0.77
C LEU A 64 18.02 -4.27 1.30
N THR A 65 17.02 -4.18 2.18
CA THR A 65 16.61 -2.91 2.79
C THR A 65 17.75 -2.28 3.60
N VAL A 66 18.46 -3.09 4.40
CA VAL A 66 19.59 -2.62 5.20
C VAL A 66 20.75 -2.16 4.31
N ILE A 67 21.17 -3.00 3.35
CA ILE A 67 22.29 -2.68 2.45
C ILE A 67 21.98 -1.44 1.61
N GLY A 68 20.81 -1.41 0.97
CA GLY A 68 20.38 -0.28 0.16
C GLY A 68 20.19 1.00 0.98
N GLY A 69 19.63 0.88 2.19
CA GLY A 69 19.40 2.01 3.09
C GLY A 69 20.70 2.65 3.57
N PHE A 70 21.63 1.86 4.12
CA PHE A 70 22.94 2.38 4.54
C PHE A 70 23.75 2.90 3.36
N GLY A 71 23.72 2.20 2.22
CA GLY A 71 24.37 2.66 1.00
C GLY A 71 23.79 4.00 0.51
N ALA A 72 22.47 4.20 0.59
CA ALA A 72 21.81 5.45 0.22
C ALA A 72 22.20 6.61 1.17
N VAL A 73 22.36 6.33 2.47
CA VAL A 73 22.85 7.31 3.45
C VAL A 73 24.30 7.72 3.12
N GLY A 74 25.15 6.77 2.71
CA GLY A 74 26.55 7.02 2.39
C GLY A 74 26.83 7.64 1.01
N SER A 75 25.91 7.53 0.06
CA SER A 75 26.16 7.89 -1.36
C SER A 75 25.64 9.27 -1.79
N GLY A 76 24.94 9.99 -0.91
CA GLY A 76 24.41 11.32 -1.21
C GLY A 76 23.20 11.30 -2.17
N ARG A 77 22.93 12.44 -2.83
CA ARG A 77 21.71 12.64 -3.66
C ARG A 77 21.90 12.42 -5.16
N HIS A 78 23.15 12.29 -5.62
CA HIS A 78 23.49 12.21 -7.04
C HIS A 78 24.48 11.08 -7.32
N GLY A 79 24.58 10.68 -8.58
CA GLY A 79 25.52 9.66 -9.04
C GLY A 79 24.96 8.24 -9.05
N VAL A 80 25.74 7.33 -9.65
CA VAL A 80 25.35 5.94 -9.89
C VAL A 80 25.19 5.17 -8.58
N ALA A 81 26.07 5.41 -7.60
CA ALA A 81 26.00 4.76 -6.29
C ALA A 81 24.65 5.02 -5.60
N ALA A 82 24.20 6.28 -5.55
CA ALA A 82 22.91 6.64 -4.97
C ALA A 82 21.74 5.97 -5.70
N ALA A 83 21.80 5.90 -7.04
CA ALA A 83 20.80 5.21 -7.85
C ALA A 83 20.74 3.70 -7.55
N VAL A 84 21.90 3.03 -7.49
CA VAL A 84 21.99 1.59 -7.21
C VAL A 84 21.49 1.28 -5.81
N CYS A 85 21.95 2.02 -4.79
CA CYS A 85 21.51 1.84 -3.42
C CYS A 85 19.99 2.05 -3.27
N ALA A 86 19.44 3.04 -3.95
CA ALA A 86 18.00 3.29 -3.98
C ALA A 86 17.21 2.13 -4.61
N VAL A 87 17.68 1.56 -5.74
CA VAL A 87 17.05 0.39 -6.35
C VAL A 87 17.04 -0.79 -5.39
N ILE A 88 18.21 -1.11 -4.80
CA ILE A 88 18.38 -2.19 -3.82
C ILE A 88 17.45 -2.00 -2.62
N PHE A 89 17.39 -0.78 -2.08
CA PHE A 89 16.50 -0.43 -0.98
C PHE A 89 15.03 -0.66 -1.35
N GLY A 90 14.60 -0.16 -2.50
CA GLY A 90 13.22 -0.31 -2.95
C GLY A 90 12.83 -1.77 -3.17
N MET A 91 13.72 -2.58 -3.76
CA MET A 91 13.50 -4.03 -3.89
C MET A 91 13.32 -4.69 -2.52
N GLY A 92 14.20 -4.38 -1.57
CA GLY A 92 14.13 -4.90 -0.20
C GLY A 92 12.80 -4.54 0.48
N ALA A 93 12.43 -3.27 0.45
CA ALA A 93 11.17 -2.79 1.02
C ALA A 93 9.95 -3.46 0.36
N GLY A 94 10.01 -3.73 -0.95
CA GLY A 94 8.94 -4.38 -1.71
C GLY A 94 8.70 -5.81 -1.26
N LEU A 95 9.78 -6.56 -1.04
CA LEU A 95 9.73 -7.92 -0.50
C LEU A 95 9.24 -7.94 0.96
N VAL A 96 9.70 -6.99 1.78
CA VAL A 96 9.27 -6.91 3.19
C VAL A 96 7.77 -6.62 3.29
N LEU A 97 7.27 -5.67 2.50
CA LEU A 97 5.87 -5.27 2.58
C LEU A 97 4.89 -6.24 1.90
N ASP A 98 5.33 -7.13 1.01
CA ASP A 98 4.44 -8.21 0.51
C ASP A 98 4.02 -9.16 1.64
N GLU A 99 4.92 -9.42 2.60
CA GLU A 99 4.66 -10.23 3.81
C GLU A 99 4.30 -9.41 5.04
N PHE A 100 3.86 -8.15 4.86
CA PHE A 100 3.49 -7.28 5.97
C PHE A 100 2.50 -7.92 6.95
N ALA A 101 1.57 -8.72 6.44
CA ALA A 101 0.61 -9.45 7.26
C ALA A 101 1.28 -10.45 8.23
N LEU A 102 2.36 -11.13 7.79
CA LEU A 102 3.14 -12.08 8.59
C LEU A 102 4.01 -11.38 9.63
N ILE A 103 4.54 -10.20 9.31
CA ILE A 103 5.32 -9.38 10.25
C ILE A 103 4.45 -8.89 11.43
N LEU A 104 3.19 -8.52 11.15
CA LEU A 104 2.28 -8.04 12.19
C LEU A 104 1.58 -9.14 12.98
N HIS A 105 1.33 -10.30 12.37
CA HIS A 105 0.61 -11.40 12.99
C HIS A 105 1.34 -12.70 12.69
N LEU A 106 2.05 -13.22 13.69
CA LEU A 106 2.91 -14.40 13.58
C LEU A 106 2.14 -15.74 13.57
N ASP A 107 0.81 -15.72 13.72
CA ASP A 107 -0.02 -16.93 13.81
C ASP A 107 -0.72 -17.28 12.48
N ASP A 108 -0.41 -18.47 11.99
CA ASP A 108 -0.75 -19.06 10.69
C ASP A 108 -2.24 -19.44 10.51
N VAL A 109 -3.16 -18.91 11.34
CA VAL A 109 -4.50 -19.50 11.52
C VAL A 109 -5.66 -18.68 10.93
N TYR A 110 -5.44 -17.51 10.30
CA TYR A 110 -6.56 -16.62 9.90
C TYR A 110 -6.73 -16.31 8.41
N TRP A 111 -6.59 -17.35 7.58
CA TRP A 111 -6.58 -17.29 6.11
C TRP A 111 -7.87 -16.75 5.46
N SER A 112 -7.72 -15.64 4.71
CA SER A 112 -8.45 -15.19 3.50
C SER A 112 -8.35 -13.67 3.30
N GLU A 113 -7.94 -12.91 4.33
CA GLU A 113 -7.80 -11.44 4.30
C GLU A 113 -6.34 -10.94 4.19
N GLN A 114 -5.32 -11.76 4.46
CA GLN A 114 -3.89 -11.37 4.50
C GLN A 114 -3.40 -10.71 3.21
N GLY A 115 -3.81 -11.23 2.05
CA GLY A 115 -3.44 -10.64 0.77
C GLY A 115 -3.95 -9.21 0.53
N ARG A 116 -4.95 -8.79 1.30
CA ARG A 116 -5.55 -7.46 1.21
C ARG A 116 -4.81 -6.45 2.08
N GLN A 117 -4.35 -6.86 3.26
CA GLN A 117 -3.62 -6.00 4.18
C GLN A 117 -2.27 -5.56 3.61
N SER A 118 -1.49 -6.48 3.02
CA SER A 118 -0.22 -6.13 2.36
C SER A 118 -0.44 -5.15 1.20
N VAL A 119 -1.49 -5.34 0.39
CA VAL A 119 -1.84 -4.41 -0.70
C VAL A 119 -2.20 -3.02 -0.17
N GLU A 120 -2.98 -2.95 0.92
CA GLU A 120 -3.36 -1.67 1.54
C GLU A 120 -2.14 -0.90 2.05
N VAL A 121 -1.19 -1.57 2.69
CA VAL A 121 0.03 -0.95 3.22
C VAL A 121 0.99 -0.54 2.11
N VAL A 122 1.17 -1.38 1.10
CA VAL A 122 2.02 -1.07 -0.07
C VAL A 122 1.51 0.15 -0.82
N VAL A 123 0.19 0.25 -1.03
CA VAL A 123 -0.44 1.42 -1.65
C VAL A 123 -0.18 2.67 -0.83
N LEU A 124 -0.36 2.59 0.50
CA LEU A 124 -0.12 3.73 1.38
C LEU A 124 1.35 4.17 1.33
N ALA A 125 2.29 3.22 1.37
CA ALA A 125 3.72 3.49 1.25
C ALA A 125 4.06 4.15 -0.10
N ALA A 126 3.54 3.62 -1.21
CA ALA A 126 3.73 4.20 -2.54
C ALA A 126 3.14 5.61 -2.64
N ALA A 127 1.96 5.84 -2.07
CA ALA A 127 1.31 7.15 -2.04
C ALA A 127 2.16 8.18 -1.28
N LEU A 128 2.68 7.81 -0.11
CA LEU A 128 3.56 8.67 0.70
C LEU A 128 4.87 8.96 -0.03
N ALA A 129 5.47 7.98 -0.69
CA ALA A 129 6.69 8.18 -1.47
C ALA A 129 6.46 9.09 -2.69
N LEU A 130 5.34 8.93 -3.42
CA LEU A 130 4.95 9.84 -4.50
C LEU A 130 4.76 11.28 -4.02
N LEU A 131 4.17 11.43 -2.84
CA LEU A 131 3.97 12.73 -2.21
C LEU A 131 5.31 13.42 -1.93
N VAL A 132 6.27 12.71 -1.34
CA VAL A 132 7.64 13.23 -1.14
C VAL A 132 8.29 13.59 -2.48
N LEU A 133 8.20 12.71 -3.49
CA LEU A 133 8.75 12.93 -4.82
C LEU A 133 8.15 14.14 -5.55
N SER A 134 6.88 14.47 -5.32
CA SER A 134 6.24 15.63 -5.93
C SER A 134 6.86 16.97 -5.52
N GLY A 135 7.83 16.99 -4.59
CA GLY A 135 8.53 18.21 -4.14
C GLY A 135 8.24 18.60 -2.70
N PHE A 136 7.60 17.70 -1.94
CA PHE A 136 7.34 17.87 -0.52
C PHE A 136 8.58 17.48 0.28
N ALA A 137 9.44 18.45 0.59
CA ALA A 137 10.35 18.38 1.74
C ALA A 137 9.68 19.14 2.90
N PRO A 138 9.11 18.48 3.93
CA PRO A 138 8.43 19.19 5.02
C PRO A 138 9.39 20.04 5.88
N LEU A 139 10.70 19.81 5.79
CA LEU A 139 11.71 20.31 6.73
C LEU A 139 12.85 21.12 6.09
N GLY A 140 12.65 21.74 4.93
CA GLY A 140 13.67 22.66 4.43
C GLY A 140 13.19 23.46 3.24
N VAL A 141 13.10 24.78 3.43
CA VAL A 141 13.50 25.78 2.42
C VAL A 141 13.96 27.04 3.18
N ASN A 142 15.21 27.42 2.99
CA ASN A 142 15.69 28.78 3.22
C ASN A 142 15.52 29.49 1.87
N ASP A 143 14.85 30.64 1.89
CA ASP A 143 14.52 31.52 0.75
C ASP A 143 13.35 31.05 -0.15
N MET A 144 12.14 31.51 0.19
CA MET A 144 10.96 31.44 -0.68
C MET A 144 10.24 32.79 -0.68
N SER A 145 9.68 33.19 -1.82
CA SER A 145 8.78 34.33 -1.92
C SER A 145 7.47 34.10 -1.15
N ALA A 146 6.72 35.16 -0.85
CA ALA A 146 5.46 35.08 -0.08
C ALA A 146 4.39 34.23 -0.81
N ASP A 147 4.33 34.33 -2.14
CA ASP A 147 3.38 33.60 -2.98
C ASP A 147 3.72 32.10 -3.02
N GLU A 148 5.00 31.75 -3.19
CA GLU A 148 5.45 30.35 -3.14
C GLU A 148 5.23 29.71 -1.75
N ARG A 149 5.28 30.51 -0.68
CA ARG A 149 4.95 30.04 0.68
C ARG A 149 3.46 29.75 0.84
N GLN A 150 2.58 30.58 0.26
CA GLN A 150 1.13 30.39 0.32
C GLN A 150 0.67 29.20 -0.53
N ASP A 151 1.22 29.04 -1.73
CA ASP A 151 0.94 27.89 -2.60
C ASP A 151 1.42 26.59 -1.96
N ARG A 152 2.60 26.61 -1.33
CA ARG A 152 3.10 25.48 -0.55
C ARG A 152 2.24 25.20 0.66
N ALA A 153 1.82 26.21 1.43
CA ALA A 153 0.94 26.01 2.59
C ALA A 153 -0.42 25.41 2.17
N SER A 154 -1.01 25.90 1.08
CA SER A 154 -2.25 25.37 0.50
C SER A 154 -2.10 23.92 0.04
N LEU A 155 -0.99 23.61 -0.64
CA LEU A 155 -0.66 22.25 -1.06
C LEU A 155 -0.43 21.33 0.13
N ILE A 156 0.35 21.75 1.14
CA ILE A 156 0.57 20.98 2.38
C ILE A 156 -0.76 20.71 3.09
N LEU A 157 -1.59 21.74 3.24
CA LEU A 157 -2.92 21.61 3.85
C LEU A 157 -3.78 20.61 3.09
N THR A 158 -3.81 20.71 1.75
CA THR A 158 -4.54 19.78 0.88
C THR A 158 -4.06 18.35 1.04
N LEU A 159 -2.74 18.14 1.08
CA LEU A 159 -2.12 16.84 1.28
C LEU A 159 -2.42 16.24 2.66
N VAL A 160 -2.33 17.04 3.73
CA VAL A 160 -2.66 16.62 5.10
C VAL A 160 -4.13 16.25 5.19
N ILE A 161 -5.03 17.07 4.65
CA ILE A 161 -6.46 16.76 4.59
C ILE A 161 -6.69 15.45 3.84
N ASN A 162 -6.08 15.27 2.65
CA ASN A 162 -6.20 14.04 1.88
C ASN A 162 -5.70 12.81 2.65
N PHE A 163 -4.55 12.92 3.29
CA PHE A 163 -3.99 11.85 4.12
C PHE A 163 -4.93 11.49 5.28
N LEU A 164 -5.45 12.48 6.00
CA LEU A 164 -6.42 12.27 7.08
C LEU A 164 -7.71 11.62 6.57
N LEU A 165 -8.20 12.01 5.39
CA LEU A 165 -9.37 11.40 4.76
C LEU A 165 -9.13 9.94 4.39
N VAL A 166 -7.96 9.59 3.85
CA VAL A 166 -7.53 8.21 3.57
C VAL A 166 -7.50 7.40 4.86
N LEU A 167 -6.83 7.90 5.90
CA LEU A 167 -6.74 7.23 7.21
C LEU A 167 -8.11 7.02 7.85
N ILE A 168 -8.95 8.04 7.88
CA ILE A 168 -10.32 7.94 8.42
C ILE A 168 -11.11 6.89 7.62
N THR A 169 -11.00 6.89 6.29
CA THR A 169 -11.69 5.93 5.43
C THR A 169 -11.22 4.49 5.66
N MET A 170 -9.91 4.30 5.84
CA MET A 170 -9.33 3.02 6.26
C MET A 170 -9.83 2.59 7.65
N PHE A 171 -9.76 3.47 8.66
CA PHE A 171 -10.19 3.18 10.03
C PHE A 171 -11.69 2.82 10.11
N LYS A 172 -12.47 3.32 9.14
CA LYS A 172 -13.90 3.00 8.93
C LYS A 172 -14.13 1.67 8.19
N GLY A 173 -13.09 0.91 7.89
CA GLY A 173 -13.13 -0.39 7.22
C GLY A 173 -13.48 -0.31 5.74
N LYS A 174 -13.08 0.75 5.04
CA LYS A 174 -13.36 0.95 3.60
C LYS A 174 -12.08 1.02 2.76
N PRO A 175 -11.23 -0.01 2.78
CA PRO A 175 -9.89 0.06 2.20
C PRO A 175 -9.88 0.35 0.69
N ARG A 176 -10.87 -0.18 -0.05
CA ARG A 176 -11.00 0.12 -1.50
C ARG A 176 -11.25 1.60 -1.77
N MET A 177 -12.09 2.23 -0.96
CA MET A 177 -12.34 3.67 -1.10
C MET A 177 -11.13 4.48 -0.66
N ALA A 178 -10.41 4.05 0.37
CA ALA A 178 -9.17 4.68 0.81
C ALA A 178 -8.10 4.63 -0.29
N LEU A 179 -7.93 3.47 -0.94
CA LEU A 179 -7.05 3.29 -2.10
C LEU A 179 -7.41 4.25 -3.24
N ILE A 180 -8.68 4.25 -3.67
CA ILE A 180 -9.12 5.15 -4.76
C ILE A 180 -8.93 6.61 -4.36
N SER A 181 -9.08 6.94 -3.07
CA SER A 181 -8.98 8.31 -2.60
C SER A 181 -7.58 8.91 -2.59
N VAL A 182 -6.54 8.09 -2.70
CA VAL A 182 -5.17 8.57 -2.94
C VAL A 182 -5.10 9.33 -4.27
N LEU A 183 -5.77 8.82 -5.30
CA LEU A 183 -5.81 9.43 -6.63
C LEU A 183 -6.98 10.40 -6.79
N VAL A 184 -8.10 10.12 -6.09
CA VAL A 184 -9.35 10.89 -6.20
C VAL A 184 -9.81 11.33 -4.80
N PRO A 185 -9.27 12.43 -4.25
CA PRO A 185 -9.60 12.99 -2.93
C PRO A 185 -11.08 12.95 -2.53
N PHE A 186 -11.97 13.26 -3.47
CA PHE A 186 -13.43 13.26 -3.26
C PHE A 186 -13.98 11.91 -2.77
N VAL A 187 -13.38 10.80 -3.20
CA VAL A 187 -13.77 9.46 -2.74
C VAL A 187 -13.44 9.26 -1.27
N GLY A 188 -12.35 9.86 -0.79
CA GLY A 188 -11.90 9.83 0.59
C GLY A 188 -12.80 10.66 1.49
N MET A 189 -13.18 11.86 1.04
CA MET A 189 -14.18 12.68 1.72
C MET A 189 -15.51 11.94 1.89
N PHE A 190 -15.99 11.32 0.81
CA PHE A 190 -17.22 10.53 0.85
C PHE A 190 -17.09 9.29 1.74
N GLY A 191 -15.93 8.63 1.72
CA GLY A 191 -15.56 7.51 2.59
C GLY A 191 -15.56 7.91 4.07
N ALA A 192 -15.00 9.08 4.38
CA ALA A 192 -14.87 9.63 5.71
C ALA A 192 -16.20 10.10 6.30
N VAL A 193 -17.07 10.74 5.52
CA VAL A 193 -18.39 11.20 6.00
C VAL A 193 -19.35 10.02 6.20
N ARG A 194 -19.37 9.04 5.29
CA ARG A 194 -20.33 7.92 5.36
C ARG A 194 -20.06 6.99 6.55
N LEU A 195 -21.12 6.34 7.04
CA LEU A 195 -21.06 5.35 8.13
C LEU A 195 -19.98 4.29 7.90
N ALA A 196 -19.31 3.88 8.98
CA ALA A 196 -18.27 2.87 8.96
C ALA A 196 -18.84 1.47 8.69
N ARG A 197 -18.01 0.56 8.16
CA ARG A 197 -18.38 -0.86 8.05
C ARG A 197 -18.56 -1.46 9.45
N PRO A 198 -19.58 -2.32 9.66
CA PRO A 198 -19.71 -3.08 10.90
C PRO A 198 -18.42 -3.85 11.21
N GLY A 199 -18.03 -3.88 12.48
CA GLY A 199 -16.81 -4.58 12.90
C GLY A 199 -15.50 -3.81 12.70
N SER A 200 -15.49 -2.68 11.98
CA SER A 200 -14.28 -1.83 11.86
C SER A 200 -13.85 -1.23 13.21
N PRO A 201 -12.55 -0.88 13.39
CA PRO A 201 -12.08 -0.18 14.58
C PRO A 201 -12.91 1.08 14.91
N TRP A 202 -13.27 1.89 13.91
CA TRP A 202 -14.17 3.03 14.08
C TRP A 202 -15.52 2.61 14.65
N ALA A 203 -16.15 1.57 14.09
CA ALA A 203 -17.46 1.10 14.56
C ALA A 203 -17.39 0.55 15.99
N ARG A 204 -16.33 -0.19 16.34
CA ARG A 204 -16.15 -0.73 17.69
C ARG A 204 -15.98 0.37 18.73
N ARG A 205 -15.20 1.43 18.41
CA ARG A 205 -14.95 2.54 19.32
C ARG A 205 -16.14 3.50 19.40
N PHE A 206 -16.60 4.02 18.27
CA PHE A 206 -17.55 5.14 18.24
C PHE A 206 -19.02 4.71 18.17
N TYR A 207 -19.32 3.46 17.78
CA TYR A 207 -20.70 2.94 17.78
C TYR A 207 -20.99 2.05 19.00
N ARG A 208 -20.08 1.99 19.99
CA ARG A 208 -20.27 1.20 21.23
C ARG A 208 -21.54 1.61 21.98
N ASN A 209 -21.73 2.91 22.18
CA ASN A 209 -22.84 3.47 22.94
C ASN A 209 -23.91 4.11 22.03
N ARG A 210 -23.91 3.79 20.73
CA ARG A 210 -24.85 4.35 19.73
C ARG A 210 -25.61 3.24 18.99
N PRO A 211 -26.65 2.63 19.60
CA PRO A 211 -27.34 1.47 19.04
C PRO A 211 -28.01 1.76 17.69
N LYS A 212 -28.63 2.95 17.53
CA LYS A 212 -29.23 3.39 16.26
C LYS A 212 -28.19 3.48 15.13
N ALA A 213 -27.02 4.03 15.40
CA ALA A 213 -25.94 4.14 14.40
C ALA A 213 -25.39 2.76 14.01
N ARG A 214 -25.23 1.86 15.00
CA ARG A 214 -24.78 0.48 14.76
C ARG A 214 -25.77 -0.31 13.91
N ALA A 215 -27.07 -0.23 14.21
CA ALA A 215 -28.12 -0.89 13.44
C ALA A 215 -28.15 -0.36 12.00
N LYS A 216 -28.11 0.97 11.81
CA LYS A 216 -28.08 1.60 10.48
C LYS A 216 -26.84 1.20 9.68
N ALA A 217 -25.67 1.10 10.31
CA ALA A 217 -24.44 0.64 9.67
C ALA A 217 -24.55 -0.83 9.21
N ARG A 218 -25.10 -1.72 10.04
CA ARG A 218 -25.34 -3.14 9.70
C ARG A 218 -26.31 -3.28 8.53
N LEU A 219 -27.48 -2.66 8.61
CA LEU A 219 -28.51 -2.67 7.55
C LEU A 219 -27.98 -2.14 6.22
N ARG A 220 -27.14 -1.10 6.26
CA ARG A 220 -26.52 -0.53 5.07
C ARG A 220 -25.48 -1.45 4.46
N SER A 221 -24.60 -2.03 5.27
CA SER A 221 -23.60 -3.01 4.80
C SER A 221 -24.31 -4.17 4.12
N PHE A 222 -25.33 -4.74 4.78
CA PHE A 222 -26.12 -5.85 4.25
C PHE A 222 -26.74 -5.54 2.88
N ARG A 223 -27.41 -4.39 2.73
CA ARG A 223 -27.99 -3.97 1.44
C ARG A 223 -26.94 -3.78 0.35
N HIS A 224 -25.81 -3.17 0.70
CA HIS A 224 -24.71 -2.95 -0.24
C HIS A 224 -24.11 -4.29 -0.69
N ASP A 225 -23.82 -5.18 0.25
CA ASP A 225 -23.20 -6.47 0.00
C ASP A 225 -24.15 -7.35 -0.82
N ARG A 226 -25.46 -7.37 -0.52
CA ARG A 226 -26.46 -8.04 -1.36
C ARG A 226 -26.48 -7.54 -2.81
N ARG A 227 -26.35 -6.23 -3.04
CA ARG A 227 -26.39 -5.64 -4.39
C ARG A 227 -25.11 -5.87 -5.18
N TRP A 228 -23.95 -5.79 -4.53
CA TRP A 228 -22.65 -5.73 -5.20
C TRP A 228 -21.82 -6.99 -5.05
N ASP A 229 -22.03 -7.85 -4.06
CA ASP A 229 -21.17 -9.01 -3.81
C ASP A 229 -21.17 -10.01 -4.97
N ARG A 230 -22.30 -10.23 -5.64
CA ARG A 230 -22.37 -11.17 -6.77
C ARG A 230 -21.58 -10.65 -7.97
N LYS A 231 -21.75 -9.36 -8.32
CA LYS A 231 -21.00 -8.71 -9.41
C LYS A 231 -19.51 -8.62 -9.07
N ARG A 232 -19.19 -8.28 -7.82
CA ARG A 232 -17.82 -8.19 -7.31
C ARG A 232 -17.13 -9.55 -7.36
N ARG A 233 -17.78 -10.61 -6.88
CA ARG A 233 -17.22 -11.97 -6.95
C ARG A 233 -16.93 -12.39 -8.39
N LYS A 234 -17.87 -12.18 -9.32
CA LYS A 234 -17.60 -12.45 -10.75
C LYS A 234 -16.39 -11.69 -11.32
N LEU A 235 -16.24 -10.40 -11.01
CA LEU A 235 -15.07 -9.63 -11.44
C LEU A 235 -13.78 -10.13 -10.75
N GLN A 236 -13.87 -10.48 -9.47
CA GLN A 236 -12.76 -11.06 -8.71
C GLN A 236 -12.38 -12.45 -9.21
N ASP A 237 -13.33 -13.27 -9.65
CA ASP A 237 -13.08 -14.60 -10.21
C ASP A 237 -12.49 -14.47 -11.63
N LEU A 238 -12.90 -13.45 -12.39
CA LEU A 238 -12.34 -13.12 -13.70
C LEU A 238 -10.88 -12.64 -13.59
N ILE A 239 -10.59 -11.76 -12.63
CA ILE A 239 -9.25 -11.20 -12.42
C ILE A 239 -8.36 -12.16 -11.60
N GLY A 240 -8.96 -12.92 -10.67
CA GLY A 240 -8.34 -13.66 -9.57
C GLY A 240 -8.34 -15.19 -9.70
N GLY A 241 -9.24 -15.76 -10.52
CA GLY A 241 -9.56 -17.19 -10.53
C GLY A 241 -10.55 -17.55 -9.41
N ALA A 242 -11.49 -18.46 -9.68
CA ALA A 242 -12.48 -18.89 -8.69
C ALA A 242 -11.79 -19.62 -7.51
N PRO A 243 -12.23 -19.41 -6.27
CA PRO A 243 -11.68 -20.13 -5.12
C PRO A 243 -12.02 -21.62 -5.21
N ASP A 244 -11.05 -22.46 -4.84
CA ASP A 244 -11.27 -23.91 -4.73
C ASP A 244 -12.39 -24.20 -3.73
N ARG A 245 -13.29 -25.11 -4.11
CA ARG A 245 -14.30 -25.62 -3.18
C ARG A 245 -13.55 -26.34 -2.05
N PRO A 246 -13.88 -26.08 -0.77
CA PRO A 246 -13.30 -26.84 0.32
C PRO A 246 -13.61 -28.32 0.09
N ALA A 247 -12.57 -29.15 0.11
CA ALA A 247 -12.72 -30.60 0.07
C ALA A 247 -13.65 -31.00 1.20
N VAL A 248 -14.75 -31.66 0.86
CA VAL A 248 -15.64 -32.28 1.83
C VAL A 248 -14.78 -33.30 2.57
N ARG A 249 -14.50 -33.07 3.86
CA ARG A 249 -13.95 -34.13 4.72
C ARG A 249 -15.04 -35.17 4.85
N GLU A 250 -14.92 -36.27 4.10
CA GLU A 250 -15.61 -37.50 4.42
C GLU A 250 -15.14 -37.93 5.82
N ARG A 251 -16.13 -38.20 6.68
CA ARG A 251 -15.93 -38.65 8.07
C ARG A 251 -15.71 -40.14 8.10
#